data_AF-A0A3B9HAC9-F1
#
_entry.id   AF-A0A3B9HAC9-F1
#
_cell.length_a   1.000
_cell.length_b   1.000
_cell.length_c   1.000
_cell.angle_alpha   90.00
_cell.angle_beta   90.00
_cell.angle_gamma   90.00
#
_symmetry.space_group_name_H-M   'P 1'
#
loop_
_entity.id
_entity.type
_entity.pdbx_description
1 polymer ?
#
loop_
_entity_poly.entity_id
_entity_poly.type
_entity_poly.pdbx_seq_one_letter_code
_entity_poly.pdbx_strand_id
1 'polypeptide(L)'
;MNYFYLSLIAFLLISCSKNDPIDSSGTIPVSTKTVKYKISCDDCFVFWLNESGFSESSYNQNSDWEYSFEGHSGDRVEVGVMNSEGNLGYNSVYIYLNNDLLESSNSSCPINGAAFVSDTLN
;
A
#
# COMPACT_ATOMS: atom_id res chain seq x y z
N MET A 1 55.95 7.85 36.11
CA MET A 1 54.95 7.24 35.20
C MET A 1 55.39 7.52 33.78
N ASN A 2 55.48 6.47 32.96
CA ASN A 2 56.04 6.48 31.61
C ASN A 2 55.26 7.35 30.64
N TYR A 3 56.00 8.03 29.75
CA TYR A 3 55.50 8.68 28.53
C TYR A 3 55.14 7.62 27.49
N PHE A 4 53.99 7.74 26.82
CA PHE A 4 53.76 7.04 25.54
C PHE A 4 52.86 7.83 24.59
N TYR A 5 53.49 8.32 23.51
CA TYR A 5 53.07 8.43 22.10
C TYR A 5 51.56 8.57 21.76
N LEU A 6 51.13 9.67 21.14
CA LEU A 6 51.21 9.98 19.69
C LEU A 6 50.64 8.86 18.79
N SER A 7 49.41 9.05 18.30
CA SER A 7 49.05 8.65 16.94
C SER A 7 47.79 9.38 16.46
N LEU A 8 48.01 10.24 15.48
CA LEU A 8 47.04 10.89 14.62
C LEU A 8 46.70 9.90 13.51
N ILE A 9 45.44 9.46 13.40
CA ILE A 9 44.95 8.84 12.16
C ILE A 9 43.57 9.40 11.84
N ALA A 10 43.58 10.38 10.94
CA ALA A 10 42.42 10.74 10.15
C ALA A 10 42.21 9.64 9.09
N PHE A 11 41.09 8.92 9.15
CA PHE A 11 40.65 8.07 8.05
C PHE A 11 39.65 8.83 7.18
N LEU A 12 40.17 9.36 6.08
CA LEU A 12 39.42 9.63 4.85
C LEU A 12 38.96 8.30 4.25
N LEU A 13 37.66 8.08 4.14
CA LEU A 13 37.02 7.18 3.17
C LEU A 13 35.86 7.99 2.57
N ILE A 14 36.07 8.75 1.50
CA ILE A 14 35.92 8.35 0.09
C ILE A 14 34.76 7.36 -0.12
N SER A 15 33.67 7.94 -0.61
CA SER A 15 32.56 7.45 -1.45
C SER A 15 32.39 5.94 -1.72
N CYS A 16 31.14 5.51 -1.65
CA CYS A 16 30.50 4.76 -2.74
C CYS A 16 28.99 5.09 -2.76
N SER A 17 28.55 5.86 -3.76
CA SER A 17 27.16 5.84 -4.22
C SER A 17 26.90 4.42 -4.73
N LYS A 18 25.99 3.70 -4.08
CA LYS A 18 25.62 2.36 -4.50
C LYS A 18 24.60 2.53 -5.63
N ASN A 19 25.09 2.41 -6.86
CA ASN A 19 24.27 1.90 -7.95
C ASN A 19 23.84 0.49 -7.55
N ASP A 20 22.54 0.22 -7.62
CA ASP A 20 21.97 -1.05 -7.18
C ASP A 20 22.61 -2.22 -7.94
N PRO A 21 23.11 -3.25 -7.24
CA PRO A 21 23.65 -4.43 -7.89
C PRO A 21 22.51 -5.33 -8.39
N ILE A 22 22.58 -5.65 -9.68
CA ILE A 22 21.97 -6.85 -10.26
C ILE A 22 22.57 -8.05 -9.51
N ASP A 23 21.72 -8.81 -8.82
CA ASP A 23 22.11 -10.03 -8.11
C ASP A 23 22.43 -11.16 -9.10
N SER A 24 23.58 -11.79 -8.91
CA SER A 24 24.09 -12.97 -9.63
C SER A 24 23.38 -14.29 -9.27
N SER A 25 22.22 -14.24 -8.62
CA SER A 25 21.42 -15.41 -8.23
C SER A 25 20.61 -16.03 -9.39
N GLY A 26 20.44 -15.36 -10.54
CA GLY A 26 19.55 -15.84 -11.60
C GLY A 26 18.07 -15.86 -11.20
N THR A 27 17.73 -15.30 -10.03
CA THR A 27 16.38 -14.89 -9.68
C THR A 27 16.10 -13.57 -10.39
N ILE A 28 15.09 -13.58 -11.26
CA ILE A 28 14.48 -12.36 -11.76
C ILE A 28 14.12 -11.52 -10.53
N PRO A 29 14.50 -10.23 -10.44
CA PRO A 29 14.03 -9.38 -9.36
C PRO A 29 12.50 -9.46 -9.39
N VAL A 30 11.91 -10.08 -8.36
CA VAL A 30 10.47 -10.05 -8.16
C VAL A 30 10.18 -8.56 -8.05
N SER A 31 9.56 -7.98 -9.08
CA SER A 31 9.20 -6.57 -9.03
C SER A 31 8.21 -6.46 -7.88
N THR A 32 8.67 -5.97 -6.73
CA THR A 32 7.79 -5.67 -5.61
C THR A 32 6.77 -4.67 -6.11
N LYS A 33 5.49 -5.04 -6.05
CA LYS A 33 4.39 -4.21 -6.49
C LYS A 33 3.70 -3.68 -5.25
N THR A 34 3.78 -2.37 -5.03
CA THR A 34 3.06 -1.76 -3.93
C THR A 34 1.60 -1.60 -4.34
N VAL A 35 0.72 -2.34 -3.65
CA VAL A 35 -0.73 -2.18 -3.74
C VAL A 35 -1.16 -1.14 -2.72
N LYS A 36 -2.06 -0.24 -3.12
CA LYS A 36 -2.65 0.76 -2.22
C LYS A 36 -4.14 0.85 -2.44
N TYR A 37 -4.91 0.65 -1.38
CA TYR A 37 -6.34 0.90 -1.34
C TYR A 37 -6.61 2.32 -0.84
N LYS A 38 -7.50 3.03 -1.51
CA LYS A 38 -8.06 4.31 -1.03
C LYS A 38 -9.57 4.31 -1.18
N ILE A 39 -10.23 5.10 -0.35
CA ILE A 39 -11.68 5.28 -0.40
C ILE A 39 -12.04 6.75 -0.48
N SER A 40 -13.27 7.04 -0.89
CA SER A 40 -13.91 8.34 -0.75
C SER A 40 -15.28 8.11 -0.14
N CYS A 41 -15.45 8.48 1.13
CA CYS A 41 -16.70 8.44 1.88
C CYS A 41 -16.60 9.42 3.08
N ASP A 42 -17.73 9.80 3.67
CA ASP A 42 -17.75 10.65 4.88
C ASP A 42 -17.74 9.82 6.17
N ASP A 43 -18.56 8.76 6.22
CA ASP A 43 -18.60 7.76 7.29
C ASP A 43 -19.13 6.44 6.70
N CYS A 44 -18.22 5.47 6.59
CA CYS A 44 -18.50 4.19 5.97
C CYS A 44 -17.89 3.00 6.72
N PHE A 45 -18.48 1.85 6.49
CA PHE A 45 -17.87 0.54 6.71
C PHE A 45 -16.95 0.21 5.53
N VAL A 46 -15.74 -0.26 5.82
CA VAL A 46 -14.73 -0.64 4.83
C VAL A 46 -14.37 -2.10 5.07
N PHE A 47 -14.22 -2.86 3.98
CA PHE A 47 -13.65 -4.20 4.03
C PHE A 47 -12.63 -4.37 2.91
N TRP A 48 -11.59 -5.16 3.15
CA TRP A 48 -10.51 -5.37 2.19
C TRP A 48 -9.83 -6.73 2.40
N LEU A 49 -9.04 -7.17 1.42
CA LEU A 49 -8.09 -8.27 1.59
C LEU A 49 -6.73 -7.72 2.01
N ASN A 50 -6.20 -8.20 3.14
CA ASN A 50 -4.86 -7.85 3.63
C ASN A 50 -3.75 -8.55 2.81
N GLU A 51 -2.49 -8.32 3.19
CA GLU A 51 -1.32 -8.86 2.47
C GLU A 51 -1.27 -10.40 2.41
N SER A 52 -1.97 -11.06 3.32
CA SER A 52 -2.07 -12.52 3.37
C SER A 52 -3.30 -13.06 2.62
N GLY A 53 -4.08 -12.19 1.98
CA GLY A 53 -5.34 -12.55 1.31
C GLY A 53 -6.48 -12.87 2.28
N PHE A 54 -6.39 -12.43 3.54
CA PHE A 54 -7.49 -12.55 4.51
C PHE A 54 -8.35 -11.29 4.50
N SER A 55 -9.65 -11.48 4.69
CA SER A 55 -10.58 -10.36 4.79
C SER A 55 -10.45 -9.66 6.15
N GLU A 56 -10.28 -8.35 6.10
CA GLU A 56 -10.36 -7.44 7.23
C GLU A 56 -11.49 -6.43 7.03
N SER A 57 -11.90 -5.80 8.11
CA SER A 57 -12.94 -4.77 8.06
C SER A 57 -12.81 -3.76 9.19
N SER A 58 -13.33 -2.56 8.95
CA SER A 58 -13.39 -1.48 9.93
C SER A 58 -14.64 -0.62 9.73
N TYR A 59 -15.18 -0.09 10.83
CA TYR A 59 -16.34 0.81 10.83
C TYR A 59 -15.88 2.26 11.04
N ASN A 60 -16.77 3.20 10.72
CA ASN A 60 -16.58 4.63 10.96
C ASN A 60 -15.32 5.19 10.27
N GLN A 61 -15.02 4.70 9.06
CA GLN A 61 -13.93 5.21 8.25
C GLN A 61 -14.42 6.32 7.32
N ASN A 62 -13.49 7.10 6.79
CA ASN A 62 -13.77 8.21 5.90
C ASN A 62 -12.69 8.30 4.81
N SER A 63 -12.70 9.39 4.03
CA SER A 63 -11.77 9.61 2.92
C SER A 63 -10.28 9.70 3.31
N ASP A 64 -9.94 9.75 4.61
CA ASP A 64 -8.56 9.67 5.09
C ASP A 64 -8.04 8.23 5.20
N TRP A 65 -8.92 7.23 5.11
CA TRP A 65 -8.51 5.83 5.21
C TRP A 65 -7.73 5.38 3.98
N GLU A 66 -6.60 4.73 4.23
CA GLU A 66 -5.78 4.06 3.23
C GLU A 66 -5.11 2.83 3.83
N TYR A 67 -4.83 1.85 2.99
CA TYR A 67 -4.10 0.64 3.35
C TYR A 67 -3.15 0.28 2.21
N SER A 68 -1.90 -0.08 2.54
CA SER A 68 -0.87 -0.40 1.54
C SER A 68 -0.07 -1.62 1.96
N PHE A 69 0.28 -2.45 0.97
CA PHE A 69 1.06 -3.66 1.16
C PHE A 69 1.81 -4.04 -0.12
N GLU A 70 2.77 -4.96 0.02
CA GLU A 70 3.50 -5.52 -1.12
C GLU A 70 2.74 -6.75 -1.64
N GLY A 71 2.39 -6.73 -2.93
CA GLY A 71 1.70 -7.82 -3.62
C GLY A 71 2.59 -8.48 -4.69
N HIS A 72 2.21 -9.70 -5.06
CA HIS A 72 2.85 -10.52 -6.08
C HIS A 72 1.92 -10.76 -7.26
N SER A 73 2.47 -11.02 -8.45
CA SER A 73 1.68 -11.45 -9.59
C SER A 73 0.86 -12.70 -9.24
N GLY A 74 -0.43 -12.68 -9.55
CA GLY A 74 -1.39 -13.72 -9.22
C GLY A 74 -2.14 -13.48 -7.90
N ASP A 75 -1.71 -12.53 -7.06
CA ASP A 75 -2.44 -12.19 -5.84
C ASP A 75 -3.77 -11.53 -6.18
N ARG A 76 -4.81 -11.90 -5.43
CA ARG A 76 -6.12 -11.26 -5.49
C ARG A 76 -6.13 -10.03 -4.60
N VAL A 77 -6.57 -8.91 -5.16
CA VAL A 77 -6.80 -7.65 -4.45
C VAL A 77 -8.29 -7.34 -4.42
N GLU A 78 -8.75 -6.78 -3.31
CA GLU A 78 -10.16 -6.48 -3.12
C GLU A 78 -10.33 -5.41 -2.03
N VAL A 79 -11.19 -4.43 -2.32
CA VAL A 79 -11.63 -3.43 -1.35
C VAL A 79 -13.07 -3.00 -1.66
N GLY A 80 -13.85 -2.79 -0.62
CA GLY A 80 -15.20 -2.30 -0.72
C GLY A 80 -15.55 -1.36 0.43
N VAL A 81 -16.53 -0.50 0.16
CA VAL A 81 -17.11 0.41 1.15
C VAL A 81 -18.63 0.42 1.06
N MET A 82 -19.27 0.67 2.19
CA MET A 82 -20.71 0.86 2.32
C MET A 82 -20.99 1.99 3.31
N ASN A 83 -21.97 2.86 3.02
CA ASN A 83 -22.36 3.89 3.98
C ASN A 83 -22.76 3.25 5.31
N SER A 84 -22.31 3.84 6.43
CA SER A 84 -22.82 3.49 7.75
C SER A 84 -24.32 3.81 7.83
N GLU A 85 -25.07 3.08 8.67
CA GLU A 85 -26.52 3.24 8.77
C GLU A 85 -26.92 4.69 9.07
N GLY A 86 -27.85 5.24 8.29
CA GLY A 86 -28.34 6.60 8.46
C GLY A 86 -27.50 7.69 7.76
N ASN A 87 -26.34 7.35 7.19
CA ASN A 87 -25.53 8.30 6.42
C ASN A 87 -25.90 8.26 4.93
N LEU A 88 -26.11 9.45 4.37
CA LEU A 88 -26.30 9.66 2.93
C LEU A 88 -24.98 10.12 2.33
N GLY A 89 -24.39 9.32 1.44
CA GLY A 89 -23.07 9.63 0.90
C GLY A 89 -22.81 8.97 -0.44
N TYR A 90 -21.95 9.62 -1.22
CA TYR A 90 -21.32 9.02 -2.39
C TYR A 90 -20.12 8.21 -1.93
N ASN A 91 -19.94 7.04 -2.53
CA ASN A 91 -18.87 6.14 -2.17
C ASN A 91 -18.00 5.85 -3.37
N SER A 92 -16.69 5.95 -3.18
CA SER A 92 -15.71 5.52 -4.18
C SER A 92 -14.65 4.65 -3.54
N VAL A 93 -14.16 3.69 -4.31
CA VAL A 93 -13.03 2.82 -3.97
C VAL A 93 -12.04 2.82 -5.10
N TYR A 94 -10.76 2.74 -4.75
CA TYR A 94 -9.65 2.80 -5.68
C TYR A 94 -8.58 1.79 -5.27
N ILE A 95 -8.10 1.02 -6.24
CA ILE A 95 -6.89 0.21 -6.11
C ILE A 95 -5.81 0.85 -6.98
N TYR A 96 -4.65 1.10 -6.38
CA TYR A 96 -3.46 1.56 -7.08
C TYR A 96 -2.38 0.47 -7.07
N LEU A 97 -1.64 0.34 -8.16
CA LEU A 97 -0.46 -0.51 -8.29
C LEU A 97 0.72 0.37 -8.66
N ASN A 98 1.75 0.43 -7.81
CA ASN A 98 2.91 1.30 -8.01
C ASN A 98 2.54 2.79 -8.23
N ASN A 99 1.47 3.25 -7.57
CA ASN A 99 0.85 4.57 -7.69
C ASN A 99 0.02 4.83 -8.96
N ASP A 100 0.00 3.92 -9.92
CA ASP A 100 -0.92 3.99 -11.05
C ASP A 100 -2.29 3.43 -10.64
N LEU A 101 -3.37 4.06 -11.11
CA LEU A 101 -4.71 3.55 -10.84
C LEU A 101 -4.90 2.23 -11.59
N LEU A 102 -5.14 1.15 -10.85
CA LEU A 102 -5.43 -0.17 -11.38
C LEU A 102 -6.92 -0.29 -11.69
N GLU A 103 -7.77 -0.05 -10.68
CA GLU A 103 -9.22 -0.23 -10.79
C GLU A 103 -9.96 0.72 -9.83
N SER A 104 -11.18 1.13 -10.19
CA SER A 104 -12.01 1.97 -9.33
C SER A 104 -13.50 1.71 -9.52
N SER A 105 -14.27 1.89 -8.45
CA SER A 105 -15.72 1.79 -8.50
C SER A 105 -16.34 2.95 -7.73
N ASN A 106 -17.47 3.43 -8.21
CA ASN A 106 -18.19 4.56 -7.65
C ASN A 106 -19.66 4.20 -7.49
N SER A 107 -20.24 4.57 -6.36
CA SER A 107 -21.65 4.44 -6.05
C SER A 107 -22.29 5.80 -5.92
N SER A 108 -23.32 6.06 -6.72
CA SER A 108 -24.11 7.28 -6.70
C SER A 108 -25.41 7.18 -5.89
N CYS A 109 -25.65 6.03 -5.26
CA CYS A 109 -26.83 5.77 -4.44
C CYS A 109 -26.60 6.29 -3.01
N PRO A 110 -27.28 7.35 -2.55
CA PRO A 110 -26.97 7.94 -1.25
C PRO A 110 -27.42 7.08 -0.06
N ILE A 111 -28.57 6.41 -0.16
CA ILE A 111 -29.23 5.75 0.98
C ILE A 111 -28.63 4.36 1.31
N ASN A 112 -27.98 3.70 0.35
CA ASN A 112 -27.38 2.37 0.49
C ASN A 112 -26.18 2.21 -0.46
N GLY A 113 -25.40 3.27 -0.64
CA GLY A 113 -24.29 3.27 -1.58
C GLY A 113 -23.26 2.22 -1.17
N ALA A 114 -23.04 1.24 -2.03
CA ALA A 114 -21.90 0.32 -1.93
C ALA A 114 -21.04 0.49 -3.17
N ALA A 115 -19.73 0.59 -2.96
CA ALA A 115 -18.73 0.57 -4.03
C ALA A 115 -17.73 -0.53 -3.72
N PHE A 116 -17.33 -1.29 -4.74
CA PHE A 116 -16.52 -2.48 -4.59
C PHE A 116 -15.67 -2.71 -5.84
N VAL A 117 -14.42 -3.11 -5.62
CA VAL A 117 -13.47 -3.48 -6.67
C VAL A 117 -12.70 -4.72 -6.24
N SER A 118 -12.46 -5.62 -7.19
CA SER A 118 -11.57 -6.77 -7.02
C SER A 118 -10.85 -7.03 -8.34
N ASP A 119 -9.57 -7.36 -8.25
CA ASP A 119 -8.71 -7.66 -9.40
C ASP A 119 -7.65 -8.71 -9.02
N THR A 120 -6.90 -9.18 -10.01
CA THR A 120 -5.75 -10.06 -9.86
C THR A 120 -4.51 -9.36 -10.41
N LEU A 121 -3.45 -9.27 -9.63
CA LEU A 121 -2.23 -8.58 -10.03
C LEU A 121 -1.54 -9.30 -11.19
N ASN A 122 -1.25 -8.59 -12.28
CA ASN A 122 -0.47 -9.09 -13.43
C ASN A 122 0.98 -8.71 -13.31
#